data_AF-A0A085FKF5-F1
#
_entry.id   AF-A0A085FKF5-F1
#
_cell.length_a   1.000
_cell.length_b   1.000
_cell.length_c   1.000
_cell.angle_alpha   90.00
_cell.angle_beta   90.00
_cell.angle_gamma   90.00
#
_symmetry.space_group_name_H-M   'P 1'
#
loop_
_entity.id
_entity.type
_entity.pdbx_description
1 polymer ?
#
loop_
_entity_poly.entity_id
_entity_poly.type
_entity_poly.pdbx_seq_one_letter_code
_entity_poly.pdbx_strand_id
1 'polypeptide(L)'
;MSKRRTFLRIASSMGILACAGSALPRRARAQSGLNANVHYIDPSVAGPGDGTLANPYRSWASVTWTPGHTYLQKRGTTYSGVFQLAASGTALQRITIGAYYRSDGSDDSSRPKPVIVLPGAPATPAGGASIAAYRQERDFITYRHLDIRNTGLPDGSDVAIIWLGNDCVFENSNVTSNSAGVVIYEKNRITVSNCVLDVISNGPAYGNQGILAAGNTNMDDIRLLNNTIRHRGGGSPASYGIRCETYNSASFLTRLLIRGNRVSPPPGVPYNLNRRAIGIYLVQAQAATVDSNIVTGMLTGIFINGGDRSYVGNNNCSNNMNFGIHISGLAKAYIIERNVCNANGGILTGTYYGRGIELSSKVGQGAVSGHTIRYNTCRFNYNYGGPLDNGSEGVGIGVDDGASKCSIYGNVVSNNEGNGIQMYGGGDRARWPDTGGHTIQANWLDSNCSFSVLNRRSGGKTPSPFQAHIALAYIYGSPTVVSKNIFLGKTSMRVYTDGTDSNVKVVGTG
;
A
#
# COMPACT_ATOMS: atom_id res chain seq x y z
N MET A 1 -54.35 -19.13 -6.94
CA MET A 1 -53.50 -19.99 -6.08
C MET A 1 -52.05 -19.58 -6.23
N SER A 2 -51.54 -18.74 -5.32
CA SER A 2 -50.18 -18.17 -5.42
C SER A 2 -49.22 -18.98 -4.55
N LYS A 3 -48.14 -19.50 -5.15
CA LYS A 3 -47.08 -20.22 -4.44
C LYS A 3 -45.98 -19.23 -4.07
N ARG A 4 -45.99 -18.77 -2.82
CA ARG A 4 -44.86 -18.08 -2.18
C ARG A 4 -43.69 -19.07 -2.03
N ARG A 5 -42.53 -18.72 -2.60
CA ARG A 5 -41.26 -19.41 -2.36
C ARG A 5 -40.61 -18.81 -1.11
N THR A 6 -40.49 -19.61 -0.06
CA THR A 6 -39.78 -19.30 1.17
C THR A 6 -38.28 -19.47 0.94
N PHE A 7 -37.51 -18.37 1.05
CA PHE A 7 -36.05 -18.43 1.05
C PHE A 7 -35.55 -18.92 2.41
N LEU A 8 -34.82 -20.03 2.39
CA LEU A 8 -34.14 -20.65 3.52
C LEU A 8 -32.96 -19.76 3.94
N ARG A 9 -33.04 -19.11 5.12
CA ARG A 9 -31.88 -18.50 5.79
C ARG A 9 -31.05 -19.61 6.43
N ILE A 10 -29.91 -19.94 5.85
CA ILE A 10 -28.88 -20.75 6.51
C ILE A 10 -28.17 -19.82 7.50
N ALA A 11 -28.45 -19.99 8.78
CA ALA A 11 -27.69 -19.40 9.86
C ALA A 11 -26.39 -20.20 10.02
N SER A 12 -25.27 -19.65 9.55
CA SER A 12 -23.94 -20.16 9.86
C SER A 12 -23.50 -19.63 11.23
N SER A 13 -23.85 -20.37 12.29
CA SER A 13 -23.24 -20.24 13.61
C SER A 13 -21.86 -20.92 13.58
N MET A 14 -20.82 -20.18 13.17
CA MET A 14 -19.44 -20.55 13.50
C MET A 14 -18.98 -19.68 14.66
N GLY A 15 -18.78 -20.35 15.80
CA GLY A 15 -18.27 -19.76 17.03
C GLY A 15 -16.91 -19.13 16.80
N ILE A 16 -16.85 -17.83 16.98
CA ILE A 16 -15.60 -17.10 17.21
C ILE A 16 -15.19 -17.43 18.65
N LEU A 17 -14.25 -18.35 18.80
CA LEU A 17 -13.55 -18.60 20.05
C LEU A 17 -12.70 -17.34 20.34
N ALA A 18 -13.26 -16.41 21.09
CA ALA A 18 -12.54 -15.25 21.59
C ALA A 18 -11.56 -15.73 22.66
N CYS A 19 -10.27 -15.76 22.35
CA CYS A 19 -9.21 -15.81 23.35
C CYS A 19 -9.23 -14.50 24.15
N ALA A 20 -10.05 -14.46 25.20
CA ALA A 20 -9.97 -13.49 26.26
C ALA A 20 -8.67 -13.73 27.05
N GLY A 21 -7.76 -12.76 27.02
CA GLY A 21 -6.50 -12.89 27.75
C GLY A 21 -5.44 -11.85 27.41
N SER A 22 -5.82 -10.59 27.21
CA SER A 22 -4.87 -9.49 27.44
C SER A 22 -5.37 -8.70 28.64
N ALA A 23 -4.61 -8.78 29.73
CA ALA A 23 -4.79 -7.93 30.88
C ALA A 23 -4.73 -6.48 30.40
N LEU A 24 -5.85 -5.78 30.47
CA LEU A 24 -5.91 -4.34 30.29
C LEU A 24 -4.96 -3.72 31.32
N PRO A 25 -4.01 -2.84 30.92
CA PRO A 25 -3.19 -2.14 31.89
C PRO A 25 -4.12 -1.36 32.82
N ARG A 26 -4.02 -1.72 34.10
CA ARG A 26 -4.66 -1.10 35.26
C ARG A 26 -4.68 0.42 35.06
N ARG A 27 -5.87 1.02 35.02
CA ARG A 27 -6.07 2.47 34.96
C ARG A 27 -5.21 3.12 36.05
N ALA A 28 -4.10 3.74 35.65
CA ALA A 28 -3.34 4.61 36.52
C ALA A 28 -4.28 5.75 36.92
N ARG A 29 -4.56 5.83 38.21
CA ARG A 29 -5.33 6.92 38.83
C ARG A 29 -4.57 8.20 38.53
N ALA A 30 -5.18 9.13 37.77
CA ALA A 30 -4.59 10.42 37.47
C ALA A 30 -4.29 11.15 38.78
N GLN A 31 -3.00 11.30 39.07
CA GLN A 31 -2.52 12.04 40.23
C GLN A 31 -2.63 13.52 39.88
N SER A 32 -3.48 14.27 40.60
CA SER A 32 -3.69 15.71 40.40
C SER A 32 -2.53 16.53 40.98
N GLY A 33 -1.31 16.23 40.55
CA GLY A 33 -0.20 17.17 40.61
C GLY A 33 -0.26 18.01 39.35
N LEU A 34 -0.09 19.32 39.45
CA LEU A 34 0.31 20.17 38.32
C LEU A 34 1.38 19.41 37.54
N ASN A 35 1.12 19.08 36.27
CA ASN A 35 1.97 18.22 35.46
C ASN A 35 3.33 18.90 35.22
N ALA A 36 4.26 18.79 36.17
CA ALA A 36 5.61 19.37 36.09
C ALA A 36 6.42 18.88 34.87
N ASN A 37 5.88 17.89 34.15
CA ASN A 37 6.47 17.29 32.97
C ASN A 37 5.79 17.76 31.67
N VAL A 38 4.89 18.75 31.71
CA VAL A 38 4.24 19.31 30.51
C VAL A 38 4.77 20.71 30.23
N HIS A 39 5.27 20.91 29.02
CA HIS A 39 5.85 22.15 28.52
C HIS A 39 5.00 22.67 27.36
N TYR A 40 4.68 23.96 27.40
CA TYR A 40 3.82 24.62 26.42
C TYR A 40 4.66 25.53 25.52
N ILE A 41 4.35 25.51 24.22
CA ILE A 41 5.00 26.30 23.18
C ILE A 41 3.94 27.18 22.51
N ASP A 42 4.12 28.49 22.49
CA ASP A 42 3.27 29.44 21.79
C ASP A 42 4.15 30.43 21.00
N PRO A 43 4.37 30.19 19.70
CA PRO A 43 5.14 31.11 18.85
C PRO A 43 4.59 32.55 18.77
N SER A 44 3.36 32.80 19.23
CA SER A 44 2.75 34.13 19.23
C SER A 44 3.05 34.97 20.47
N VAL A 45 3.58 34.38 21.56
CA VAL A 45 3.93 35.17 22.75
C VAL A 45 5.22 35.96 22.58
N ALA A 46 5.32 37.07 23.32
CA ALA A 46 6.55 37.85 23.43
C ALA A 46 7.52 37.23 24.44
N GLY A 47 8.82 37.44 24.23
CA GLY A 47 9.87 36.93 25.12
C GLY A 47 10.19 35.44 24.93
N PRO A 48 11.11 34.88 25.73
CA PRO A 48 11.52 33.48 25.62
C PRO A 48 10.53 32.48 26.22
N GLY A 49 9.81 32.85 27.29
CA GLY A 49 8.97 31.96 28.09
C GLY A 49 9.76 30.99 28.98
N ASP A 50 9.07 30.32 29.89
CA ASP A 50 9.62 29.26 30.76
C ASP A 50 8.97 27.88 30.55
N GLY A 51 8.03 27.79 29.59
CA GLY A 51 7.37 26.54 29.23
C GLY A 51 6.14 26.23 30.06
N THR A 52 5.80 27.04 31.07
CA THR A 52 4.52 26.92 31.77
C THR A 52 3.36 27.36 30.89
N LEU A 53 2.13 27.00 31.25
CA LEU A 53 0.95 27.41 30.47
C LEU A 53 0.73 28.93 30.49
N ALA A 54 1.09 29.60 31.59
CA ALA A 54 0.98 31.04 31.75
C ALA A 54 2.11 31.81 31.02
N ASN A 55 3.27 31.17 30.86
CA ASN A 55 4.45 31.74 30.21
C ASN A 55 5.10 30.73 29.24
N PRO A 56 4.38 30.33 28.18
CA PRO A 56 4.83 29.26 27.28
C PRO A 56 6.12 29.65 26.55
N TYR A 57 6.94 28.67 26.19
CA TYR A 57 8.09 28.92 25.35
C TYR A 57 7.67 29.52 24.01
N ARG A 58 8.39 30.52 23.52
CA ARG A 58 8.14 31.06 22.17
C ARG A 58 8.64 30.14 21.06
N SER A 59 9.64 29.31 21.34
CA SER A 59 10.38 28.56 20.32
C SER A 59 10.64 27.12 20.75
N TRP A 60 10.58 26.19 19.79
CA TRP A 60 11.06 24.83 19.98
C TRP A 60 12.57 24.75 20.23
N ALA A 61 13.34 25.75 19.80
CA ALA A 61 14.78 25.81 20.07
C ALA A 61 15.11 26.09 21.54
N SER A 62 14.14 26.59 22.32
CA SER A 62 14.29 26.86 23.76
C SER A 62 13.98 25.63 24.62
N VAL A 63 13.54 24.53 24.01
CA VAL A 63 13.10 23.34 24.72
C VAL A 63 14.29 22.46 25.11
N THR A 64 14.36 22.13 26.41
CA THR A 64 15.20 21.04 26.91
C THR A 64 14.41 19.74 26.91
N TRP A 65 14.89 18.73 26.19
CA TRP A 65 14.23 17.44 26.02
C TRP A 65 14.57 16.47 27.15
N THR A 66 13.55 15.94 27.82
CA THR A 66 13.71 15.01 28.94
C THR A 66 12.78 13.82 28.77
N PRO A 67 13.25 12.56 28.96
CA PRO A 67 12.40 11.38 28.91
C PRO A 67 11.17 11.52 29.81
N GLY A 68 10.00 11.11 29.30
CA GLY A 68 8.72 11.15 30.02
C GLY A 68 8.02 12.52 30.00
N HIS A 69 8.65 13.55 29.43
CA HIS A 69 8.03 14.87 29.30
C HIS A 69 7.12 14.96 28.08
N THR A 70 6.18 15.91 28.15
CA THR A 70 5.22 16.24 27.10
C THR A 70 5.42 17.69 26.67
N TYR A 71 5.47 17.94 25.36
CA TYR A 71 5.72 19.26 24.77
C TYR A 71 4.60 19.58 23.78
N LEU A 72 3.86 20.66 24.01
CA LEU A 72 2.64 20.97 23.28
C LEU A 72 2.71 22.36 22.64
N GLN A 73 2.54 22.45 21.32
CA GLN A 73 2.39 23.74 20.63
C GLN A 73 0.92 24.15 20.54
N LYS A 74 0.64 25.44 20.77
CA LYS A 74 -0.71 25.97 20.72
C LYS A 74 -1.31 25.87 19.32
N ARG A 75 -2.52 25.36 19.21
CA ARG A 75 -3.27 25.30 17.94
C ARG A 75 -3.44 26.67 17.29
N GLY A 76 -3.48 26.68 15.96
CA GLY A 76 -3.59 27.89 15.15
C GLY A 76 -2.32 28.75 15.10
N THR A 77 -1.25 28.38 15.79
CA THR A 77 0.04 29.07 15.72
C THR A 77 0.97 28.43 14.69
N THR A 78 1.91 29.22 14.18
CA THR A 78 2.96 28.77 13.28
C THR A 78 4.32 29.03 13.89
N TYR A 79 5.13 27.98 14.02
CA TYR A 79 6.55 28.10 14.28
C TYR A 79 7.31 27.96 12.96
N SER A 80 8.17 28.93 12.65
CA SER A 80 9.09 28.88 11.51
C SER A 80 10.52 28.89 12.03
N GLY A 81 11.21 27.77 11.90
CA GLY A 81 12.56 27.64 12.43
C GLY A 81 13.00 26.20 12.61
N VAL A 82 14.19 26.03 13.20
CA VAL A 82 14.74 24.71 13.47
C VAL A 82 13.91 24.01 14.56
N PHE A 83 13.45 22.80 14.26
CA PHE A 83 12.90 21.86 15.24
C PHE A 83 13.91 20.71 15.40
N GLN A 84 14.55 20.61 16.57
CA GLN A 84 15.55 19.59 16.84
C GLN A 84 15.21 18.85 18.13
N LEU A 85 14.97 17.55 18.00
CA LEU A 85 14.75 16.65 19.13
C LEU A 85 16.09 16.05 19.58
N ALA A 86 16.63 16.58 20.69
CA ALA A 86 17.97 16.23 21.14
C ALA A 86 18.05 14.93 21.96
N ALA A 87 16.91 14.42 22.47
CA ALA A 87 16.86 13.25 23.34
C ALA A 87 15.89 12.17 22.83
N SER A 88 16.19 10.91 23.16
CA SER A 88 15.23 9.80 23.08
C SER A 88 14.44 9.68 24.37
N GLY A 89 13.24 9.12 24.30
CA GLY A 89 12.55 8.63 25.48
C GLY A 89 13.08 7.27 25.94
N THR A 90 12.36 6.63 26.84
CA THR A 90 12.56 5.22 27.21
C THR A 90 11.24 4.46 27.14
N ALA A 91 11.29 3.12 27.25
CA ALA A 91 10.10 2.28 27.26
C ALA A 91 9.07 2.68 28.34
N LEU A 92 9.54 3.18 29.50
CA LEU A 92 8.69 3.65 30.60
C LEU A 92 8.43 5.17 30.57
N GLN A 93 9.28 5.93 29.88
CA GLN A 93 9.27 7.40 29.88
C GLN A 93 9.39 7.93 28.45
N ARG A 94 8.33 7.71 27.67
CA ARG A 94 8.18 8.18 26.29
C ARG A 94 8.08 9.71 26.26
N ILE A 95 8.76 10.36 25.32
CA ILE A 95 8.59 11.79 25.07
C ILE A 95 7.36 11.99 24.18
N THR A 96 6.48 12.90 24.55
CA THR A 96 5.28 13.24 23.75
C THR A 96 5.38 14.64 23.18
N ILE A 97 5.11 14.80 21.89
CA ILE A 97 5.09 16.07 21.17
C ILE A 97 3.72 16.22 20.54
N GLY A 98 3.01 17.32 20.80
CA GLY A 98 1.70 17.53 20.21
C GLY A 98 1.13 18.92 20.33
N ALA A 99 -0.18 19.00 20.53
CA ALA A 99 -0.93 20.25 20.50
C ALA A 99 -1.72 20.51 21.79
N TYR A 100 -1.94 21.79 22.09
CA TYR A 100 -2.91 22.26 23.09
C TYR A 100 -3.70 23.46 22.56
N TYR A 101 -4.77 23.86 23.24
CA TYR A 101 -5.48 25.09 22.89
C TYR A 101 -6.12 25.80 24.08
N ARG A 102 -6.71 25.04 25.01
CA ARG A 102 -7.53 25.61 26.10
C ARG A 102 -6.67 26.14 27.23
N SER A 103 -7.28 26.98 28.08
CA SER A 103 -6.65 27.59 29.25
C SER A 103 -6.31 26.59 30.37
N ASP A 104 -6.79 25.35 30.28
CA ASP A 104 -6.41 24.24 31.16
C ASP A 104 -5.26 23.39 30.56
N GLY A 105 -4.72 23.80 29.41
CA GLY A 105 -3.67 23.07 28.69
C GLY A 105 -4.17 21.88 27.87
N SER A 106 -5.49 21.62 27.87
CA SER A 106 -6.07 20.56 27.06
C SER A 106 -6.18 20.93 25.58
N ASP A 107 -6.29 19.91 24.76
CA ASP A 107 -6.39 20.03 23.30
C ASP A 107 -7.82 20.32 22.83
N ASP A 108 -7.97 20.98 21.67
CA ASP A 108 -9.25 21.20 20.98
C ASP A 108 -9.12 20.88 19.49
N SER A 109 -9.49 19.67 19.11
CA SER A 109 -9.34 19.15 17.75
C SER A 109 -10.21 19.87 16.70
N SER A 110 -11.17 20.71 17.11
CA SER A 110 -11.93 21.56 16.20
C SER A 110 -11.10 22.72 15.64
N ARG A 111 -9.99 23.08 16.32
CA ARG A 111 -9.09 24.14 15.90
C ARG A 111 -8.01 23.62 14.95
N PRO A 112 -7.48 24.46 14.04
CA PRO A 112 -6.36 24.08 13.17
C PRO A 112 -5.18 23.55 13.97
N LYS A 113 -4.52 22.50 13.49
CA LYS A 113 -3.29 21.97 14.09
C LYS A 113 -2.22 23.07 14.15
N PRO A 114 -1.35 23.08 15.18
CA PRO A 114 -0.15 23.93 15.14
C PRO A 114 0.69 23.58 13.91
N VAL A 115 1.23 24.61 13.26
CA VAL A 115 2.09 24.44 12.09
C VAL A 115 3.55 24.58 12.51
N ILE A 116 4.38 23.65 12.06
CA ILE A 116 5.83 23.67 12.18
C ILE A 116 6.39 23.74 10.75
N VAL A 117 6.87 24.91 10.36
CA VAL A 117 7.56 25.13 9.08
C VAL A 117 9.05 24.96 9.32
N LEU A 118 9.58 23.86 8.80
CA LEU A 118 11.00 23.56 8.89
C LEU A 118 11.76 24.39 7.85
N PRO A 119 12.99 24.85 8.15
CA PRO A 119 13.83 25.51 7.16
C PRO A 119 14.13 24.54 6.01
N GLY A 120 14.46 25.09 4.83
CA GLY A 120 15.07 24.30 3.76
C GLY A 120 16.32 23.58 4.27
N ALA A 121 16.72 22.50 3.59
CA ALA A 121 17.92 21.80 4.00
C ALA A 121 19.14 22.74 3.87
N PRO A 122 19.97 22.85 4.92
CA PRO A 122 21.19 23.63 4.83
C PRO A 122 22.12 23.00 3.77
N ALA A 123 22.81 23.83 3.00
CA ALA A 123 23.75 23.41 1.95
C ALA A 123 24.93 22.56 2.50
N THR A 124 25.15 22.61 3.81
CA THR A 124 26.17 21.85 4.53
C THR A 124 25.50 21.17 5.72
N PRO A 125 25.78 19.87 6.01
CA PRO A 125 25.31 19.21 7.22
C PRO A 125 25.91 19.82 8.50
N ALA A 126 25.52 21.04 8.88
CA ALA A 126 25.84 21.60 10.18
C ALA A 126 25.19 20.76 11.29
N GLY A 127 25.95 20.34 12.29
CA GLY A 127 25.39 19.68 13.47
C GLY A 127 24.29 20.56 14.08
N GLY A 128 23.05 20.05 14.13
CA GLY A 128 21.94 20.73 14.79
C GLY A 128 20.79 21.26 13.90
N ALA A 129 20.53 20.69 12.72
CA ALA A 129 19.37 21.11 11.92
C ALA A 129 18.24 20.07 11.86
N SER A 130 17.08 20.57 11.37
CA SER A 130 15.71 20.05 11.54
C SER A 130 15.50 18.55 11.33
N ILE A 131 14.35 18.03 11.81
CA ILE A 131 13.89 16.64 11.58
C ILE A 131 14.08 16.21 10.11
N ALA A 132 13.99 17.16 9.17
CA ALA A 132 13.92 16.90 7.75
C ALA A 132 15.25 16.57 7.04
N ALA A 133 16.41 16.95 7.58
CA ALA A 133 17.68 16.81 6.85
C ALA A 133 18.75 15.96 7.57
N TYR A 134 18.61 15.69 8.87
CA TYR A 134 19.71 15.17 9.70
C TYR A 134 19.50 13.78 10.29
N ARG A 135 18.49 13.02 9.81
CA ARG A 135 18.15 11.68 10.35
C ARG A 135 18.08 11.69 11.89
N GLN A 136 17.24 12.55 12.46
CA GLN A 136 17.04 12.61 13.91
C GLN A 136 16.21 11.41 14.41
N GLU A 137 16.76 10.22 14.27
CA GLU A 137 16.17 8.97 14.73
C GLU A 137 16.28 8.91 16.25
N ARG A 138 15.20 9.34 16.92
CA ARG A 138 15.07 9.26 18.37
C ARG A 138 14.06 8.18 18.71
N ASP A 139 14.39 7.38 19.72
CA ASP A 139 13.59 6.25 20.12
C ASP A 139 12.53 6.67 21.14
N PHE A 140 11.44 5.91 21.22
CA PHE A 140 10.36 6.13 22.20
C PHE A 140 9.78 7.55 22.17
N ILE A 141 9.46 8.02 20.96
CA ILE A 141 8.82 9.31 20.74
C ILE A 141 7.38 9.12 20.27
N THR A 142 6.48 9.98 20.73
CA THR A 142 5.14 10.12 20.16
C THR A 142 4.93 11.51 19.63
N TYR A 143 4.66 11.61 18.33
CA TYR A 143 4.21 12.84 17.67
C TYR A 143 2.71 12.73 17.40
N ARG A 144 1.94 13.77 17.75
CA ARG A 144 0.50 13.78 17.51
C ARG A 144 -0.08 15.17 17.27
N HIS A 145 -1.10 15.25 16.42
CA HIS A 145 -1.87 16.49 16.18
C HIS A 145 -1.04 17.65 15.62
N LEU A 146 0.02 17.37 14.86
CA LEU A 146 0.90 18.39 14.27
C LEU A 146 0.62 18.58 12.78
N ASP A 147 0.99 19.73 12.23
CA ASP A 147 1.12 19.98 10.79
C ASP A 147 2.57 20.40 10.49
N ILE A 148 3.35 19.50 9.89
CA ILE A 148 4.79 19.68 9.67
C ILE A 148 5.04 19.87 8.18
N ARG A 149 5.72 20.97 7.83
CA ARG A 149 5.88 21.37 6.43
C ARG A 149 7.34 21.66 6.11
N ASN A 150 7.78 21.17 4.96
CA ASN A 150 9.05 21.53 4.35
C ASN A 150 8.94 21.40 2.83
N THR A 151 9.30 22.44 2.09
CA THR A 151 9.31 22.43 0.62
C THR A 151 10.69 22.72 0.04
N GLY A 152 11.72 22.81 0.89
CA GLY A 152 13.09 23.11 0.49
C GLY A 152 14.06 21.99 0.85
N LEU A 153 13.57 20.73 0.94
CA LEU A 153 14.47 19.59 1.10
C LEU A 153 15.32 19.42 -0.17
N PRO A 154 16.59 19.00 -0.02
CA PRO A 154 17.48 18.86 -1.14
C PRO A 154 17.04 17.66 -1.98
N ASP A 155 17.40 17.75 -3.24
CA ASP A 155 17.20 16.70 -4.21
C ASP A 155 18.15 15.54 -3.90
N GLY A 156 17.59 14.45 -3.36
CA GLY A 156 18.35 13.25 -2.99
C GLY A 156 17.43 12.06 -2.72
N SER A 157 17.93 10.85 -2.97
CA SER A 157 17.21 9.63 -2.61
C SER A 157 16.98 9.58 -1.10
N ASP A 158 15.72 9.41 -0.70
CA ASP A 158 15.29 9.13 0.67
C ASP A 158 15.45 10.28 1.68
N VAL A 159 15.56 11.55 1.26
CA VAL A 159 15.43 12.68 2.21
C VAL A 159 13.98 12.82 2.64
N ALA A 160 13.71 12.97 3.94
CA ALA A 160 12.35 13.00 4.48
C ALA A 160 12.15 14.03 5.57
N ILE A 161 10.92 14.55 5.69
CA ILE A 161 10.57 15.48 6.77
C ILE A 161 10.72 14.84 8.15
N ILE A 162 10.29 13.59 8.30
CA ILE A 162 10.35 12.88 9.59
C ILE A 162 11.15 11.59 9.46
N TRP A 163 12.16 11.42 10.31
CA TRP A 163 12.86 10.17 10.53
C TRP A 163 12.46 9.63 11.90
N LEU A 164 11.93 8.41 11.95
CA LEU A 164 11.50 7.79 13.20
C LEU A 164 12.57 6.83 13.72
N GLY A 165 12.82 6.84 15.03
CA GLY A 165 13.57 5.79 15.73
C GLY A 165 12.70 4.60 16.11
N ASN A 166 13.28 3.65 16.84
CA ASN A 166 12.56 2.49 17.38
C ASN A 166 11.45 2.93 18.34
N ASP A 167 10.41 2.11 18.44
CA ASP A 167 9.30 2.30 19.40
C ASP A 167 8.55 3.64 19.23
N CYS A 168 8.63 4.25 18.06
CA CYS A 168 7.98 5.53 17.81
C CYS A 168 6.52 5.39 17.39
N VAL A 169 5.71 6.41 17.72
CA VAL A 169 4.34 6.57 17.24
C VAL A 169 4.20 7.93 16.57
N PHE A 170 3.77 7.96 15.32
CA PHE A 170 3.46 9.16 14.57
C PHE A 170 2.00 9.13 14.17
N GLU A 171 1.14 9.89 14.85
CA GLU A 171 -0.30 9.76 14.70
C GLU A 171 -1.02 11.09 14.47
N ASN A 172 -2.18 11.03 13.82
CA ASN A 172 -3.12 12.14 13.68
C ASN A 172 -2.43 13.45 13.24
N SER A 173 -1.44 13.38 12.35
CA SER A 173 -0.58 14.50 11.95
C SER A 173 -0.63 14.73 10.44
N ASN A 174 -0.34 15.96 10.02
CA ASN A 174 -0.22 16.32 8.61
C ASN A 174 1.26 16.50 8.29
N VAL A 175 1.68 16.03 7.12
CA VAL A 175 3.02 16.25 6.57
C VAL A 175 2.87 16.79 5.16
N THR A 176 3.53 17.90 4.86
CA THR A 176 3.66 18.42 3.49
C THR A 176 5.13 18.47 3.12
N SER A 177 5.56 17.59 2.22
CA SER A 177 6.96 17.40 1.83
C SER A 177 7.15 17.57 0.33
N ASN A 178 8.29 18.12 -0.08
CA ASN A 178 8.74 18.08 -1.46
C ASN A 178 9.53 16.79 -1.79
N SER A 179 9.91 16.00 -0.77
CA SER A 179 10.58 14.70 -0.89
C SER A 179 9.78 13.62 -0.12
N ALA A 180 10.42 12.75 0.65
CA ALA A 180 9.70 11.77 1.46
C ALA A 180 8.96 12.41 2.65
N GLY A 181 7.80 11.86 3.01
CA GLY A 181 7.03 12.30 4.18
C GLY A 181 7.61 11.76 5.49
N VAL A 182 7.52 10.45 5.67
CA VAL A 182 8.00 9.73 6.86
C VAL A 182 8.96 8.61 6.44
N VAL A 183 10.12 8.52 7.10
CA VAL A 183 11.10 7.45 6.92
C VAL A 183 11.30 6.68 8.21
N ILE A 184 11.38 5.37 8.05
CA ILE A 184 11.67 4.35 9.05
C ILE A 184 12.84 3.54 8.48
N TYR A 185 14.07 3.84 8.91
CA TYR A 185 15.26 3.17 8.37
C TYR A 185 15.90 2.23 9.39
N GLU A 186 15.84 0.92 9.15
CA GLU A 186 16.41 -0.11 10.05
C GLU A 186 15.90 -0.01 11.49
N LYS A 187 14.60 0.30 11.66
CA LYS A 187 13.94 0.39 12.97
C LYS A 187 12.79 -0.58 13.12
N ASN A 188 12.33 -0.73 14.35
CA ASN A 188 11.33 -1.70 14.78
C ASN A 188 10.26 -1.06 15.66
N ARG A 189 9.09 -1.73 15.76
CA ARG A 189 7.98 -1.38 16.65
C ARG A 189 7.47 0.04 16.44
N ILE A 190 7.24 0.42 15.19
CA ILE A 190 6.79 1.77 14.83
C ILE A 190 5.35 1.74 14.36
N THR A 191 4.57 2.73 14.81
CA THR A 191 3.22 2.96 14.31
C THR A 191 3.12 4.32 13.65
N VAL A 192 2.68 4.36 12.39
CA VAL A 192 2.27 5.58 11.69
C VAL A 192 0.77 5.48 11.43
N SER A 193 -0.04 6.37 12.02
CA SER A 193 -1.50 6.22 11.93
C SER A 193 -2.31 7.49 11.79
N ASN A 194 -3.42 7.41 11.04
CA ASN A 194 -4.38 8.51 10.88
C ASN A 194 -3.73 9.82 10.40
N CYS A 195 -2.63 9.73 9.65
CA CYS A 195 -1.90 10.88 9.14
C CYS A 195 -2.36 11.27 7.73
N VAL A 196 -2.16 12.54 7.36
CA VAL A 196 -2.31 13.02 5.99
C VAL A 196 -0.94 13.44 5.47
N LEU A 197 -0.44 12.75 4.47
CA LEU A 197 0.87 13.01 3.88
C LEU A 197 0.66 13.53 2.45
N ASP A 198 0.90 14.82 2.23
CA ASP A 198 0.91 15.44 0.90
C ASP A 198 2.34 15.51 0.40
N VAL A 199 2.65 14.61 -0.53
CA VAL A 199 3.98 14.49 -1.14
C VAL A 199 3.97 15.22 -2.47
N ILE A 200 4.53 16.43 -2.43
CA ILE A 200 4.71 17.32 -3.56
C ILE A 200 5.94 16.85 -4.33
N SER A 201 5.85 16.80 -5.66
CA SER A 201 6.94 16.30 -6.49
C SER A 201 8.13 17.27 -6.56
N ASN A 202 9.34 16.75 -6.40
CA ASN A 202 10.63 17.45 -6.64
C ASN A 202 11.16 17.34 -8.08
N GLY A 203 10.33 16.95 -9.06
CA GLY A 203 10.78 16.78 -10.44
C GLY A 203 11.21 15.35 -10.78
N PRO A 204 11.77 15.08 -11.97
CA PRO A 204 11.85 13.74 -12.56
C PRO A 204 12.98 12.83 -12.04
N ALA A 205 13.96 13.37 -11.31
CA ALA A 205 15.20 12.66 -11.01
C ALA A 205 15.14 11.74 -9.76
N TYR A 206 14.18 11.93 -8.84
CA TYR A 206 14.21 11.27 -7.53
C TYR A 206 12.91 10.55 -7.18
N GLY A 207 13.01 9.50 -6.36
CA GLY A 207 11.84 8.75 -5.90
C GLY A 207 11.18 9.45 -4.72
N ASN A 208 9.93 9.91 -4.89
CA ASN A 208 9.16 10.52 -3.80
C ASN A 208 8.41 9.46 -3.00
N GLN A 209 8.44 9.53 -1.66
CA GLN A 209 7.80 8.54 -0.78
C GLN A 209 6.77 9.19 0.14
N GLY A 210 5.56 8.66 0.23
CA GLY A 210 4.69 9.01 1.36
C GLY A 210 5.30 8.52 2.67
N ILE A 211 5.40 7.19 2.78
CA ILE A 211 6.03 6.50 3.89
C ILE A 211 7.07 5.53 3.34
N LEU A 212 8.28 5.56 3.87
CA LEU A 212 9.36 4.62 3.58
C LEU A 212 9.70 3.82 4.84
N ALA A 213 9.61 2.49 4.77
CA ALA A 213 10.18 1.58 5.75
C ALA A 213 11.22 0.69 5.05
N ALA A 214 12.51 0.97 5.24
CA ALA A 214 13.57 0.30 4.49
C ALA A 214 14.81 0.00 5.35
N GLY A 215 15.63 -0.95 4.93
CA GLY A 215 16.88 -1.24 5.63
C GLY A 215 17.67 -2.41 5.06
N ASN A 216 18.90 -2.62 5.55
CA ASN A 216 19.74 -3.76 5.21
C ASN A 216 19.64 -4.91 6.24
N THR A 217 18.80 -4.73 7.26
CA THR A 217 18.63 -5.64 8.39
C THR A 217 17.16 -6.03 8.55
N ASN A 218 16.89 -7.02 9.40
CA ASN A 218 15.53 -7.40 9.75
C ASN A 218 14.80 -6.23 10.44
N MET A 219 13.57 -6.01 10.02
CA MET A 219 12.69 -4.98 10.58
C MET A 219 11.37 -5.62 10.99
N ASP A 220 10.85 -5.25 12.15
CA ASP A 220 9.78 -5.96 12.80
C ASP A 220 8.75 -5.05 13.46
N ASP A 221 7.49 -5.48 13.41
CA ASP A 221 6.32 -4.82 14.02
C ASP A 221 6.13 -3.36 13.55
N ILE A 222 6.20 -3.16 12.24
CA ILE A 222 5.87 -1.88 11.61
C ILE A 222 4.37 -1.85 11.27
N ARG A 223 3.69 -0.80 11.71
CA ARG A 223 2.23 -0.64 11.56
C ARG A 223 1.90 0.67 10.87
N LEU A 224 1.39 0.60 9.64
CA LEU A 224 0.96 1.74 8.83
C LEU A 224 -0.56 1.70 8.71
N LEU A 225 -1.24 2.55 9.48
CA LEU A 225 -2.69 2.40 9.74
C LEU A 225 -3.48 3.65 9.35
N ASN A 226 -4.50 3.51 8.50
CA ASN A 226 -5.47 4.58 8.22
C ASN A 226 -4.87 5.91 7.73
N ASN A 227 -3.71 5.87 7.06
CA ASN A 227 -3.07 7.08 6.55
C ASN A 227 -3.67 7.47 5.19
N THR A 228 -3.76 8.77 4.92
CA THR A 228 -4.07 9.30 3.58
C THR A 228 -2.80 9.85 2.96
N ILE A 229 -2.29 9.19 1.94
CA ILE A 229 -1.13 9.62 1.16
C ILE A 229 -1.64 10.23 -0.15
N ARG A 230 -1.43 11.54 -0.31
CA ARG A 230 -1.67 12.28 -1.55
C ARG A 230 -0.37 12.35 -2.32
N HIS A 231 -0.17 11.43 -3.26
CA HIS A 231 1.05 11.35 -4.04
C HIS A 231 0.84 12.10 -5.37
N ARG A 232 1.53 13.23 -5.57
CA ARG A 232 1.33 14.10 -6.76
C ARG A 232 1.95 13.56 -8.06
N GLY A 233 2.47 12.34 -8.02
CA GLY A 233 3.26 11.78 -9.11
C GLY A 233 4.56 12.56 -9.28
N GLY A 234 5.23 12.37 -10.43
CA GLY A 234 6.57 12.89 -10.64
C GLY A 234 7.63 12.13 -9.84
N GLY A 235 8.88 12.30 -10.24
CA GLY A 235 9.98 11.48 -9.74
C GLY A 235 10.47 10.41 -10.71
N SER A 236 11.52 9.72 -10.27
CA SER A 236 12.13 8.58 -10.96
C SER A 236 11.18 7.36 -10.91
N PRO A 237 11.53 6.22 -11.58
CA PRO A 237 10.83 4.95 -11.42
C PRO A 237 10.62 4.47 -9.97
N ALA A 238 11.31 5.09 -9.00
CA ALA A 238 11.29 4.70 -7.60
C ALA A 238 10.37 5.57 -6.72
N SER A 239 9.25 6.08 -7.25
CA SER A 239 8.29 6.85 -6.44
C SER A 239 7.16 5.95 -5.92
N TYR A 240 6.83 6.07 -4.63
CA TYR A 240 5.84 5.20 -4.00
C TYR A 240 4.96 5.96 -2.99
N GLY A 241 3.69 5.56 -2.88
CA GLY A 241 2.87 6.04 -1.77
C GLY A 241 3.37 5.49 -0.44
N ILE A 242 3.48 4.17 -0.36
CA ILE A 242 4.08 3.43 0.76
C ILE A 242 5.12 2.48 0.19
N ARG A 243 6.37 2.57 0.65
CA ARG A 243 7.46 1.66 0.28
C ARG A 243 7.92 0.90 1.51
N CYS A 244 7.87 -0.42 1.47
CA CYS A 244 8.38 -1.28 2.52
C CYS A 244 9.31 -2.33 1.92
N GLU A 245 10.60 -2.31 2.25
CA GLU A 245 11.55 -3.30 1.75
C GLU A 245 12.70 -3.60 2.72
N THR A 246 13.38 -4.70 2.47
CA THR A 246 14.78 -4.88 2.87
C THR A 246 15.65 -4.97 1.62
N TYR A 247 16.83 -4.36 1.66
CA TYR A 247 17.79 -4.38 0.55
C TYR A 247 18.63 -5.66 0.55
N ASN A 248 18.81 -6.26 1.72
CA ASN A 248 19.52 -7.51 1.89
C ASN A 248 18.55 -8.68 1.72
N SER A 249 18.82 -9.56 0.74
CA SER A 249 18.00 -10.74 0.44
C SER A 249 17.85 -11.77 1.57
N ALA A 250 18.71 -11.70 2.60
CA ALA A 250 18.61 -12.51 3.81
C ALA A 250 17.83 -11.84 4.95
N SER A 251 17.42 -10.58 4.78
CA SER A 251 16.63 -9.83 5.74
C SER A 251 15.16 -9.81 5.35
N PHE A 252 14.29 -9.61 6.33
CA PHE A 252 12.84 -9.60 6.14
C PHE A 252 12.16 -8.50 6.94
N LEU A 253 11.02 -8.07 6.39
CA LEU A 253 9.98 -7.35 7.13
C LEU A 253 9.04 -8.36 7.79
N THR A 254 9.09 -8.47 9.12
CA THR A 254 8.23 -9.36 9.90
C THR A 254 7.14 -8.59 10.64
N ARG A 255 5.97 -9.22 10.80
CA ARG A 255 4.81 -8.62 11.49
C ARG A 255 4.41 -7.23 10.95
N LEU A 256 4.72 -6.97 9.68
CA LEU A 256 4.35 -5.74 8.99
C LEU A 256 2.83 -5.71 8.78
N LEU A 257 2.19 -4.62 9.19
CA LEU A 257 0.76 -4.38 9.01
C LEU A 257 0.55 -3.07 8.24
N ILE A 258 0.04 -3.17 7.02
CA ILE A 258 -0.39 -2.04 6.20
C ILE A 258 -1.91 -2.13 6.06
N ARG A 259 -2.64 -1.35 6.87
CA ARG A 259 -4.10 -1.45 6.94
C ARG A 259 -4.84 -0.12 6.82
N GLY A 260 -5.92 -0.10 6.04
CA GLY A 260 -6.86 1.03 6.01
C GLY A 260 -6.30 2.29 5.35
N ASN A 261 -5.13 2.22 4.70
CA ASN A 261 -4.51 3.38 4.09
C ASN A 261 -5.20 3.74 2.78
N ARG A 262 -5.24 5.03 2.47
CA ARG A 262 -5.65 5.56 1.18
C ARG A 262 -4.43 6.14 0.47
N VAL A 263 -4.08 5.59 -0.69
CA VAL A 263 -3.03 6.12 -1.55
C VAL A 263 -3.65 6.55 -2.86
N SER A 264 -3.58 7.84 -3.17
CA SER A 264 -4.10 8.37 -4.43
C SER A 264 -3.41 9.68 -4.80
N PRO A 265 -3.60 10.17 -6.03
CA PRO A 265 -3.38 11.57 -6.35
C PRO A 265 -4.23 12.49 -5.46
N PRO A 266 -3.85 13.78 -5.31
CA PRO A 266 -4.72 14.76 -4.69
C PRO A 266 -6.05 14.89 -5.47
N PRO A 267 -7.16 15.16 -4.77
CA PRO A 267 -8.44 15.44 -5.42
C PRO A 267 -8.33 16.59 -6.44
N GLY A 268 -8.98 16.44 -7.59
CA GLY A 268 -9.04 17.49 -8.63
C GLY A 268 -7.73 17.70 -9.41
N VAL A 269 -6.64 17.02 -9.05
CA VAL A 269 -5.41 17.04 -9.82
C VAL A 269 -5.47 15.91 -10.85
N PRO A 270 -5.50 16.23 -12.16
CA PRO A 270 -5.35 15.21 -13.19
C PRO A 270 -4.06 14.45 -12.92
N TYR A 271 -4.10 13.11 -13.08
CA TYR A 271 -2.92 12.30 -12.84
C TYR A 271 -1.72 12.85 -13.64
N ASN A 272 -0.65 13.22 -12.93
CA ASN A 272 0.56 13.74 -13.56
C ASN A 272 1.09 12.67 -14.53
N LEU A 273 1.37 13.07 -15.77
CA LEU A 273 1.84 12.19 -16.85
C LEU A 273 3.13 11.42 -16.54
N ASN A 274 3.79 11.66 -15.41
CA ASN A 274 4.96 10.90 -15.01
C ASN A 274 4.58 9.56 -14.33
N ARG A 275 4.99 8.49 -15.01
CA ARG A 275 4.24 7.27 -15.32
C ARG A 275 4.37 6.13 -14.32
N ARG A 276 5.01 6.35 -13.17
CA ARG A 276 5.74 5.27 -12.49
C ARG A 276 5.47 5.12 -11.00
N ALA A 277 4.60 5.94 -10.41
CA ALA A 277 4.35 5.86 -8.98
C ALA A 277 3.55 4.60 -8.64
N ILE A 278 4.07 3.75 -7.76
CA ILE A 278 3.37 2.58 -7.23
C ILE A 278 2.68 3.00 -5.93
N GLY A 279 1.45 2.51 -5.70
CA GLY A 279 0.72 2.88 -4.50
C GLY A 279 1.33 2.31 -3.23
N ILE A 280 1.40 0.98 -3.15
CA ILE A 280 2.06 0.25 -2.07
C ILE A 280 3.08 -0.70 -2.69
N TYR A 281 4.35 -0.59 -2.30
CA TYR A 281 5.42 -1.48 -2.72
C TYR A 281 5.97 -2.25 -1.54
N LEU A 282 6.07 -3.57 -1.71
CA LEU A 282 6.52 -4.50 -0.69
C LEU A 282 7.59 -5.43 -1.24
N VAL A 283 8.71 -5.55 -0.55
CA VAL A 283 9.80 -6.47 -0.92
C VAL A 283 10.22 -7.26 0.30
N GLN A 284 10.46 -8.56 0.12
CA GLN A 284 11.03 -9.43 1.17
C GLN A 284 10.24 -9.38 2.49
N ALA A 285 8.92 -9.49 2.40
CA ALA A 285 8.06 -9.51 3.58
C ALA A 285 7.68 -10.93 3.97
N GLN A 286 7.75 -11.24 5.27
CA GLN A 286 7.36 -12.54 5.78
C GLN A 286 6.17 -12.39 6.71
N ALA A 287 5.07 -13.08 6.38
CA ALA A 287 3.81 -13.00 7.11
C ALA A 287 3.29 -11.55 7.28
N ALA A 288 3.50 -10.70 6.27
CA ALA A 288 2.95 -9.35 6.26
C ALA A 288 1.44 -9.37 6.00
N THR A 289 0.76 -8.33 6.47
CA THR A 289 -0.68 -8.13 6.25
C THR A 289 -0.90 -6.82 5.52
N VAL A 290 -1.39 -6.88 4.28
CA VAL A 290 -1.83 -5.75 3.47
C VAL A 290 -3.34 -5.81 3.31
N ASP A 291 -4.05 -5.02 4.12
CA ASP A 291 -5.49 -5.22 4.33
C ASP A 291 -6.32 -3.93 4.27
N SER A 292 -7.49 -3.99 3.64
CA SER A 292 -8.46 -2.87 3.66
C SER A 292 -7.91 -1.53 3.14
N ASN A 293 -6.90 -1.54 2.27
CA ASN A 293 -6.34 -0.32 1.69
C ASN A 293 -7.12 0.10 0.43
N ILE A 294 -7.17 1.41 0.17
CA ILE A 294 -7.70 1.98 -1.07
C ILE A 294 -6.53 2.57 -1.86
N VAL A 295 -6.22 1.99 -3.01
CA VAL A 295 -5.16 2.46 -3.89
C VAL A 295 -5.73 2.73 -5.26
N THR A 296 -5.71 3.99 -5.69
CA THR A 296 -6.35 4.39 -6.94
C THR A 296 -5.58 5.46 -7.67
N GLY A 297 -5.64 5.42 -9.01
CA GLY A 297 -4.94 6.37 -9.85
C GLY A 297 -3.44 6.28 -9.69
N MET A 298 -2.86 5.10 -9.40
CA MET A 298 -1.41 4.88 -9.38
C MET A 298 -0.99 4.08 -10.63
N LEU A 299 0.31 3.90 -10.89
CA LEU A 299 0.75 2.98 -11.95
C LEU A 299 0.30 1.55 -11.62
N THR A 300 0.74 1.07 -10.48
CA THR A 300 0.30 -0.20 -9.90
C THR A 300 -0.28 0.10 -8.53
N GLY A 301 -1.42 -0.50 -8.20
CA GLY A 301 -2.02 -0.34 -6.89
C GLY A 301 -1.12 -0.90 -5.80
N ILE A 302 -1.04 -2.23 -5.70
CA ILE A 302 -0.14 -2.93 -4.77
C ILE A 302 0.85 -3.73 -5.60
N PHE A 303 2.15 -3.53 -5.39
CA PHE A 303 3.20 -4.33 -6.00
C PHE A 303 4.03 -5.03 -4.91
N ILE A 304 4.09 -6.35 -4.99
CA ILE A 304 4.84 -7.21 -4.09
C ILE A 304 5.94 -7.91 -4.88
N ASN A 305 7.19 -7.83 -4.42
CA ASN A 305 8.35 -8.41 -5.05
C ASN A 305 9.09 -9.31 -4.04
N GLY A 306 8.73 -10.59 -4.01
CA GLY A 306 9.24 -11.56 -3.04
C GLY A 306 8.50 -11.59 -1.71
N GLY A 307 8.90 -12.53 -0.84
CA GLY A 307 8.30 -12.75 0.48
C GLY A 307 7.51 -14.06 0.56
N ASP A 308 7.02 -14.38 1.76
CA ASP A 308 6.38 -15.68 2.02
C ASP A 308 5.22 -15.55 3.01
N ARG A 309 4.16 -16.34 2.78
CA ARG A 309 3.00 -16.50 3.68
C ARG A 309 2.31 -15.18 4.09
N SER A 310 2.32 -14.18 3.21
CA SER A 310 1.68 -12.89 3.50
C SER A 310 0.20 -12.87 3.08
N TYR A 311 -0.57 -12.01 3.73
CA TYR A 311 -1.99 -11.79 3.48
C TYR A 311 -2.20 -10.49 2.69
N VAL A 312 -2.95 -10.56 1.60
CA VAL A 312 -3.34 -9.40 0.77
C VAL A 312 -4.84 -9.45 0.56
N GLY A 313 -5.61 -8.73 1.37
CA GLY A 313 -7.06 -8.84 1.30
C GLY A 313 -7.87 -7.60 1.59
N ASN A 314 -9.14 -7.64 1.16
CA ASN A 314 -10.10 -6.56 1.35
C ASN A 314 -9.64 -5.20 0.78
N ASN A 315 -8.64 -5.16 -0.12
CA ASN A 315 -8.15 -3.94 -0.71
C ASN A 315 -9.00 -3.51 -1.92
N ASN A 316 -9.09 -2.21 -2.16
CA ASN A 316 -9.66 -1.65 -3.38
C ASN A 316 -8.53 -1.04 -4.22
N CYS A 317 -8.10 -1.77 -5.23
CA CYS A 317 -7.05 -1.37 -6.17
C CYS A 317 -7.67 -1.09 -7.55
N SER A 318 -8.34 0.06 -7.67
CA SER A 318 -9.13 0.41 -8.86
C SER A 318 -8.61 1.65 -9.58
N ASN A 319 -8.87 1.76 -10.89
CA ASN A 319 -8.43 2.87 -11.73
C ASN A 319 -6.91 3.08 -11.72
N ASN A 320 -6.13 2.01 -11.56
CA ASN A 320 -4.67 2.09 -11.69
C ASN A 320 -4.29 1.92 -13.17
N MET A 321 -3.17 2.49 -13.58
CA MET A 321 -2.79 2.53 -14.98
C MET A 321 -2.33 1.17 -15.51
N ASN A 322 -1.86 0.26 -14.67
CA ASN A 322 -1.34 -1.03 -15.10
C ASN A 322 -2.06 -2.13 -14.32
N PHE A 323 -1.61 -2.39 -13.09
CA PHE A 323 -2.13 -3.48 -12.28
C PHE A 323 -2.90 -2.97 -11.08
N GLY A 324 -3.99 -3.64 -10.71
CA GLY A 324 -4.57 -3.50 -9.38
C GLY A 324 -3.60 -4.05 -8.33
N ILE A 325 -3.28 -5.33 -8.45
CA ILE A 325 -2.31 -6.03 -7.61
C ILE A 325 -1.32 -6.78 -8.50
N HIS A 326 -0.02 -6.60 -8.28
CA HIS A 326 1.05 -7.35 -8.95
C HIS A 326 1.90 -8.07 -7.91
N ILE A 327 2.12 -9.37 -8.09
CA ILE A 327 2.99 -10.19 -7.26
C ILE A 327 4.07 -10.80 -8.15
N SER A 328 5.33 -10.54 -7.80
CA SER A 328 6.50 -10.92 -8.56
C SER A 328 7.67 -11.36 -7.68
N GLY A 329 8.84 -11.55 -8.30
CA GLY A 329 10.07 -11.96 -7.64
C GLY A 329 9.98 -13.39 -7.14
N LEU A 330 10.33 -13.60 -5.87
CA LEU A 330 10.35 -14.89 -5.18
C LEU A 330 9.18 -15.01 -4.17
N ALA A 331 7.96 -14.63 -4.57
CA ALA A 331 6.81 -14.58 -3.68
C ALA A 331 6.15 -15.97 -3.54
N LYS A 332 5.88 -16.45 -2.32
CA LYS A 332 5.30 -17.79 -2.11
C LYS A 332 4.15 -17.81 -1.11
N ALA A 333 3.19 -18.69 -1.36
CA ALA A 333 2.13 -19.05 -0.43
C ALA A 333 1.30 -17.87 0.12
N TYR A 334 1.02 -16.86 -0.73
CA TYR A 334 0.17 -15.73 -0.32
C TYR A 334 -1.31 -16.13 -0.31
N ILE A 335 -2.06 -15.52 0.60
CA ILE A 335 -3.53 -15.49 0.55
C ILE A 335 -3.96 -14.15 -0.03
N ILE A 336 -4.59 -14.17 -1.19
CA ILE A 336 -5.04 -13.00 -1.94
C ILE A 336 -6.56 -13.06 -2.05
N GLU A 337 -7.27 -12.32 -1.20
CA GLU A 337 -8.73 -12.49 -1.11
C GLU A 337 -9.56 -11.24 -0.91
N ARG A 338 -10.80 -11.26 -1.40
CA ARG A 338 -11.77 -10.16 -1.22
C ARG A 338 -11.28 -8.80 -1.69
N ASN A 339 -10.32 -8.76 -2.61
CA ASN A 339 -9.87 -7.52 -3.22
C ASN A 339 -10.83 -7.11 -4.35
N VAL A 340 -10.98 -5.81 -4.54
CA VAL A 340 -11.67 -5.20 -5.68
C VAL A 340 -10.63 -4.58 -6.59
N CYS A 341 -10.46 -5.15 -7.78
CA CYS A 341 -9.57 -4.64 -8.81
C CYS A 341 -10.42 -4.28 -10.03
N ASN A 342 -10.80 -3.00 -10.11
CA ASN A 342 -11.75 -2.51 -11.11
C ASN A 342 -11.12 -1.45 -12.01
N ALA A 343 -11.40 -1.50 -13.32
CA ALA A 343 -11.01 -0.44 -14.26
C ALA A 343 -9.50 -0.15 -14.27
N ASN A 344 -8.66 -1.18 -14.07
CA ASN A 344 -7.22 -1.03 -14.21
C ASN A 344 -6.81 -1.14 -15.68
N GLY A 345 -5.75 -0.45 -16.05
CA GLY A 345 -5.36 -0.20 -17.44
C GLY A 345 -5.51 1.29 -17.76
N GLY A 346 -4.43 1.93 -18.14
CA GLY A 346 -4.35 3.36 -18.38
C GLY A 346 -4.74 3.68 -19.82
N ILE A 347 -5.41 4.81 -20.01
CA ILE A 347 -5.70 5.33 -21.36
C ILE A 347 -4.60 6.23 -21.91
N LEU A 348 -3.65 6.61 -21.06
CA LEU A 348 -2.73 7.69 -21.30
C LEU A 348 -1.61 7.34 -22.29
N THR A 349 -1.20 6.06 -22.36
CA THR A 349 -0.03 5.67 -23.14
C THR A 349 -0.09 4.27 -23.68
N GLY A 350 0.77 4.07 -24.67
CA GLY A 350 0.84 2.87 -25.47
C GLY A 350 1.50 1.64 -24.85
N THR A 351 1.50 1.44 -23.53
CA THR A 351 2.38 0.41 -22.92
C THR A 351 1.86 -0.17 -21.61
N TYR A 352 0.57 -0.04 -21.30
CA TYR A 352 0.05 -0.42 -19.99
C TYR A 352 -0.87 -1.64 -20.04
N TYR A 353 -0.36 -2.73 -19.51
CA TYR A 353 -0.95 -4.05 -19.34
C TYR A 353 -2.05 -3.99 -18.28
N GLY A 354 -3.26 -3.56 -18.64
CA GLY A 354 -4.35 -3.41 -17.68
C GLY A 354 -4.76 -4.76 -17.10
N ARG A 355 -4.44 -5.02 -15.83
CA ARG A 355 -4.84 -6.28 -15.16
C ARG A 355 -5.35 -6.06 -13.75
N GLY A 356 -6.32 -6.85 -13.34
CA GLY A 356 -6.85 -6.81 -11.99
C GLY A 356 -5.81 -7.32 -10.99
N ILE A 357 -5.51 -8.61 -11.07
CA ILE A 357 -4.47 -9.28 -10.29
C ILE A 357 -3.49 -9.94 -11.26
N GLU A 358 -2.20 -9.74 -11.04
CA GLU A 358 -1.12 -10.29 -11.87
C GLU A 358 -0.11 -11.03 -10.97
N LEU A 359 0.21 -12.26 -11.34
CA LEU A 359 1.31 -13.04 -10.78
C LEU A 359 2.28 -13.36 -11.92
N SER A 360 3.52 -12.88 -11.82
CA SER A 360 4.55 -13.15 -12.82
C SER A 360 5.95 -12.92 -12.28
N SER A 361 6.95 -13.66 -12.76
CA SER A 361 8.34 -13.52 -12.32
C SER A 361 9.33 -13.80 -13.43
N LYS A 362 10.34 -12.93 -13.52
CA LYS A 362 11.51 -13.14 -14.39
C LYS A 362 12.61 -13.98 -13.72
N VAL A 363 12.48 -14.24 -12.42
CA VAL A 363 13.54 -14.88 -11.61
C VAL A 363 13.71 -16.36 -11.95
N GLY A 364 12.64 -17.02 -12.37
CA GLY A 364 12.68 -18.44 -12.72
C GLY A 364 11.41 -19.17 -12.33
N GLN A 365 11.33 -20.42 -12.77
CA GLN A 365 10.19 -21.29 -12.57
C GLN A 365 9.84 -21.47 -11.09
N GLY A 366 8.55 -21.39 -10.75
CA GLY A 366 8.06 -21.57 -9.37
C GLY A 366 8.49 -20.45 -8.42
N ALA A 367 9.08 -19.37 -8.94
CA ALA A 367 9.45 -18.21 -8.15
C ALA A 367 8.21 -17.53 -7.54
N VAL A 368 7.08 -17.55 -8.25
CA VAL A 368 5.78 -17.09 -7.77
C VAL A 368 4.86 -18.31 -7.66
N SER A 369 4.71 -18.91 -6.48
CA SER A 369 4.02 -20.20 -6.39
C SER A 369 3.24 -20.47 -5.11
N GLY A 370 2.27 -21.38 -5.22
CA GLY A 370 1.49 -21.86 -4.07
C GLY A 370 0.46 -20.86 -3.53
N HIS A 371 0.10 -19.84 -4.31
CA HIS A 371 -0.81 -18.80 -3.86
C HIS A 371 -2.26 -19.28 -3.83
N THR A 372 -3.05 -18.75 -2.91
CA THR A 372 -4.52 -18.89 -2.87
C THR A 372 -5.16 -17.56 -3.27
N ILE A 373 -5.86 -17.54 -4.40
CA ILE A 373 -6.54 -16.37 -4.97
C ILE A 373 -8.05 -16.60 -4.93
N ARG A 374 -8.75 -15.97 -3.99
CA ARG A 374 -10.17 -16.26 -3.79
C ARG A 374 -11.07 -15.09 -3.45
N TYR A 375 -12.33 -15.18 -3.85
CA TYR A 375 -13.36 -14.19 -3.50
C TYR A 375 -13.03 -12.76 -3.93
N ASN A 376 -12.12 -12.58 -4.90
CA ASN A 376 -11.80 -11.27 -5.45
C ASN A 376 -12.82 -10.87 -6.51
N THR A 377 -13.01 -9.56 -6.69
CA THR A 377 -13.77 -8.99 -7.79
C THR A 377 -12.83 -8.29 -8.76
N CYS A 378 -12.61 -8.88 -9.94
CA CYS A 378 -11.76 -8.31 -10.98
C CYS A 378 -12.60 -7.99 -12.21
N ARG A 379 -12.84 -6.70 -12.48
CA ARG A 379 -13.78 -6.30 -13.53
C ARG A 379 -13.36 -5.06 -14.30
N PHE A 380 -13.85 -4.95 -15.53
CA PHE A 380 -13.61 -3.80 -16.40
C PHE A 380 -12.13 -3.47 -16.57
N ASN A 381 -11.20 -4.42 -16.47
CA ASN A 381 -9.79 -4.13 -16.74
C ASN A 381 -9.58 -3.94 -18.25
N TYR A 382 -8.80 -2.93 -18.62
CA TYR A 382 -8.67 -2.44 -19.99
C TYR A 382 -7.50 -3.10 -20.71
N ASN A 383 -7.75 -3.54 -21.93
CA ASN A 383 -6.71 -4.04 -22.81
C ASN A 383 -5.94 -2.85 -23.38
N TYR A 384 -4.62 -3.00 -23.39
CA TYR A 384 -3.76 -2.19 -24.20
C TYR A 384 -3.07 -3.05 -25.26
N GLY A 385 -3.25 -2.68 -26.54
CA GLY A 385 -2.67 -3.42 -27.67
C GLY A 385 -3.20 -3.04 -29.05
N GLY A 386 -4.27 -2.24 -29.12
CA GLY A 386 -4.96 -2.07 -30.39
C GLY A 386 -5.47 -3.43 -30.93
N PRO A 387 -5.82 -3.53 -32.21
CA PRO A 387 -6.52 -4.69 -32.74
C PRO A 387 -5.75 -6.02 -32.72
N LEU A 388 -4.41 -5.99 -32.61
CA LEU A 388 -3.55 -7.16 -32.84
C LEU A 388 -3.22 -7.95 -31.56
N ASP A 389 -3.24 -7.32 -30.39
CA ASP A 389 -2.99 -7.96 -29.08
C ASP A 389 -4.29 -8.19 -28.27
N ASN A 390 -5.37 -8.48 -28.97
CA ASN A 390 -6.70 -8.70 -28.37
C ASN A 390 -6.78 -10.03 -27.61
N GLY A 391 -6.18 -10.14 -26.43
CA GLY A 391 -6.34 -11.31 -25.56
C GLY A 391 -5.28 -11.46 -24.47
N SER A 392 -4.10 -10.87 -24.62
CA SER A 392 -3.04 -10.91 -23.60
C SER A 392 -3.22 -9.85 -22.50
N GLU A 393 -3.94 -8.76 -22.77
CA GLU A 393 -4.10 -7.66 -21.82
C GLU A 393 -5.55 -7.32 -21.53
N GLY A 394 -5.80 -6.54 -20.48
CA GLY A 394 -7.16 -6.29 -20.00
C GLY A 394 -7.69 -7.48 -19.22
N VAL A 395 -6.83 -8.13 -18.42
CA VAL A 395 -7.10 -9.42 -17.80
C VAL A 395 -7.69 -9.24 -16.40
N GLY A 396 -8.63 -10.09 -16.01
CA GLY A 396 -9.11 -10.13 -14.63
C GLY A 396 -8.02 -10.62 -13.67
N ILE A 397 -7.61 -11.87 -13.83
CA ILE A 397 -6.54 -12.52 -13.04
C ILE A 397 -5.54 -13.19 -13.99
N GLY A 398 -4.30 -12.72 -14.03
CA GLY A 398 -3.18 -13.32 -14.75
C GLY A 398 -2.29 -14.13 -13.81
N VAL A 399 -1.98 -15.36 -14.18
CA VAL A 399 -0.92 -16.18 -13.56
C VAL A 399 0.05 -16.60 -14.66
N ASP A 400 1.00 -15.70 -14.92
CA ASP A 400 1.91 -15.75 -16.06
C ASP A 400 3.35 -16.04 -15.60
N ASP A 401 4.25 -16.28 -16.57
CA ASP A 401 5.71 -16.35 -16.47
C ASP A 401 6.27 -16.74 -15.09
N GLY A 402 6.60 -18.02 -14.89
CA GLY A 402 7.18 -18.49 -13.65
C GLY A 402 6.19 -18.61 -12.48
N ALA A 403 4.91 -18.26 -12.68
CA ALA A 403 3.83 -18.62 -11.78
C ALA A 403 3.53 -20.13 -11.84
N SER A 404 3.28 -20.77 -10.69
CA SER A 404 2.85 -22.18 -10.66
C SER A 404 2.04 -22.54 -9.41
N LYS A 405 1.32 -23.66 -9.45
CA LYS A 405 0.71 -24.30 -8.27
C LYS A 405 -0.25 -23.40 -7.48
N CYS A 406 -0.97 -22.50 -8.16
CA CYS A 406 -1.91 -21.59 -7.51
C CYS A 406 -3.33 -22.17 -7.45
N SER A 407 -4.05 -21.88 -6.36
CA SER A 407 -5.47 -22.19 -6.19
C SER A 407 -6.31 -20.94 -6.44
N ILE A 408 -7.16 -20.94 -7.47
CA ILE A 408 -7.94 -19.80 -7.94
C ILE A 408 -9.43 -20.15 -7.87
N TYR A 409 -10.17 -19.59 -6.90
CA TYR A 409 -11.58 -19.96 -6.72
C TYR A 409 -12.50 -18.92 -6.12
N GLY A 410 -13.81 -19.03 -6.41
CA GLY A 410 -14.82 -18.15 -5.82
C GLY A 410 -14.71 -16.68 -6.25
N ASN A 411 -13.90 -16.37 -7.26
CA ASN A 411 -13.73 -15.00 -7.74
C ASN A 411 -14.89 -14.60 -8.65
N VAL A 412 -15.22 -13.31 -8.66
CA VAL A 412 -16.12 -12.69 -9.62
C VAL A 412 -15.28 -11.93 -10.64
N VAL A 413 -15.25 -12.43 -11.87
CA VAL A 413 -14.38 -11.93 -12.92
C VAL A 413 -15.23 -11.58 -14.13
N SER A 414 -15.43 -10.29 -14.39
CA SER A 414 -16.43 -9.86 -15.37
C SER A 414 -16.07 -8.63 -16.18
N ASN A 415 -16.58 -8.56 -17.41
CA ASN A 415 -16.49 -7.39 -18.29
C ASN A 415 -15.06 -6.88 -18.52
N ASN A 416 -14.05 -7.75 -18.39
CA ASN A 416 -12.68 -7.41 -18.71
C ASN A 416 -12.52 -7.39 -20.25
N GLU A 417 -11.76 -6.43 -20.79
CA GLU A 417 -11.59 -6.32 -22.25
C GLU A 417 -10.83 -7.52 -22.84
N GLY A 418 -9.91 -8.08 -22.05
CA GLY A 418 -9.22 -9.35 -22.27
C GLY A 418 -9.82 -10.49 -21.48
N ASN A 419 -8.99 -11.51 -21.23
CA ASN A 419 -9.41 -12.75 -20.60
C ASN A 419 -9.92 -12.54 -19.18
N GLY A 420 -10.82 -13.42 -18.73
CA GLY A 420 -11.20 -13.45 -17.32
C GLY A 420 -10.01 -13.89 -16.47
N ILE A 421 -9.62 -15.14 -16.65
CA ILE A 421 -8.42 -15.73 -16.06
C ILE A 421 -7.47 -16.10 -17.20
N GLN A 422 -6.23 -15.68 -17.10
CA GLN A 422 -5.19 -16.03 -18.06
C GLN A 422 -4.06 -16.78 -17.37
N MET A 423 -3.56 -17.79 -18.08
CA MET A 423 -2.30 -18.45 -17.76
C MET A 423 -1.41 -18.43 -19.00
N TYR A 424 -0.20 -17.90 -18.85
CA TYR A 424 0.79 -17.85 -19.91
C TYR A 424 2.16 -18.33 -19.42
N GLY A 425 2.61 -19.48 -19.92
CA GLY A 425 3.89 -20.06 -19.50
C GLY A 425 5.13 -19.54 -20.23
N GLY A 426 5.07 -18.40 -20.91
CA GLY A 426 6.26 -17.76 -21.50
C GLY A 426 6.69 -18.29 -22.87
N GLY A 427 6.07 -19.36 -23.40
CA GLY A 427 6.38 -19.96 -24.71
C GLY A 427 7.74 -20.67 -24.83
N ASP A 428 8.62 -20.52 -23.83
CA ASP A 428 9.93 -21.16 -23.75
C ASP A 428 9.92 -22.27 -22.68
N ARG A 429 9.63 -23.50 -23.12
CA ARG A 429 9.59 -24.68 -22.24
C ARG A 429 10.92 -24.99 -21.57
N ALA A 430 12.05 -24.65 -22.19
CA ALA A 430 13.37 -24.90 -21.60
C ALA A 430 13.61 -23.97 -20.42
N ARG A 431 13.15 -22.71 -20.53
CA ARG A 431 13.22 -21.71 -19.46
C ARG A 431 12.17 -21.94 -18.37
N TRP A 432 11.00 -22.45 -18.72
CA TRP A 432 9.86 -22.61 -17.79
C TRP A 432 9.26 -24.03 -17.81
N PRO A 433 9.98 -25.06 -17.34
CA PRO A 433 9.52 -26.45 -17.55
C PRO A 433 8.30 -26.88 -16.71
N ASP A 434 7.88 -26.10 -15.70
CA ASP A 434 6.61 -26.29 -14.97
C ASP A 434 5.95 -24.94 -14.66
N THR A 435 4.95 -24.59 -15.47
CA THR A 435 4.06 -23.44 -15.34
C THR A 435 2.65 -23.89 -14.97
N GLY A 436 2.51 -25.16 -14.55
CA GLY A 436 1.26 -25.83 -14.30
C GLY A 436 0.96 -26.00 -12.81
N GLY A 437 0.18 -27.03 -12.49
CA GLY A 437 -0.24 -27.35 -11.12
C GLY A 437 -1.34 -26.43 -10.57
N HIS A 438 -1.94 -25.59 -11.42
CA HIS A 438 -2.97 -24.66 -10.98
C HIS A 438 -4.31 -25.38 -10.78
N THR A 439 -5.10 -24.91 -9.83
CA THR A 439 -6.49 -25.34 -9.65
C THR A 439 -7.40 -24.14 -9.84
N ILE A 440 -8.18 -24.13 -10.92
CA ILE A 440 -9.14 -23.06 -11.25
C ILE A 440 -10.55 -23.60 -11.07
N GLN A 441 -11.23 -23.20 -10.01
CA GLN A 441 -12.53 -23.76 -9.68
C GLN A 441 -13.56 -22.79 -9.14
N ALA A 442 -14.84 -23.02 -9.41
CA ALA A 442 -15.93 -22.28 -8.78
C ALA A 442 -15.83 -20.75 -8.91
N ASN A 443 -15.29 -20.24 -10.03
CA ASN A 443 -15.28 -18.82 -10.34
C ASN A 443 -16.55 -18.44 -11.11
N TRP A 444 -17.05 -17.23 -10.88
CA TRP A 444 -18.09 -16.60 -11.69
C TRP A 444 -17.42 -15.77 -12.77
N LEU A 445 -17.57 -16.17 -14.03
CA LEU A 445 -16.98 -15.53 -15.19
C LEU A 445 -18.08 -15.00 -16.10
N ASP A 446 -18.12 -13.69 -16.33
CA ASP A 446 -19.20 -13.05 -17.09
C ASP A 446 -18.67 -12.02 -18.10
N SER A 447 -19.00 -12.19 -19.37
CA SER A 447 -18.75 -11.21 -20.44
C SER A 447 -17.28 -10.71 -20.52
N ASN A 448 -16.30 -11.58 -20.25
CA ASN A 448 -14.88 -11.29 -20.50
C ASN A 448 -14.58 -11.43 -22.00
N CYS A 449 -13.62 -10.69 -22.54
CA CYS A 449 -13.34 -10.68 -23.97
C CYS A 449 -14.55 -10.37 -24.88
N SER A 450 -15.59 -9.69 -24.40
CA SER A 450 -16.72 -9.26 -25.23
C SER A 450 -17.12 -7.83 -25.03
N PHE A 451 -16.74 -7.26 -23.89
CA PHE A 451 -16.85 -5.86 -23.61
C PHE A 451 -15.63 -5.10 -24.17
N SER A 452 -15.86 -3.94 -24.78
CA SER A 452 -14.81 -2.94 -25.02
C SER A 452 -15.27 -1.64 -24.38
N VAL A 453 -14.57 -1.22 -23.34
CA VAL A 453 -14.90 -0.04 -22.55
C VAL A 453 -14.67 1.23 -23.38
N LEU A 454 -13.66 1.20 -24.25
CA LEU A 454 -13.19 2.36 -25.00
C LEU A 454 -13.39 2.24 -26.51
N ASN A 455 -14.22 1.30 -26.97
CA ASN A 455 -14.34 0.93 -28.39
C ASN A 455 -12.98 0.63 -29.05
N ARG A 456 -11.96 0.27 -28.26
CA ARG A 456 -10.63 -0.12 -28.74
C ARG A 456 -10.62 -1.46 -29.47
N ARG A 457 -11.75 -2.15 -29.49
CA ARG A 457 -12.07 -3.20 -30.47
C ARG A 457 -12.30 -2.69 -31.90
N SER A 458 -11.89 -1.49 -32.25
CA SER A 458 -11.96 -1.00 -33.63
C SER A 458 -10.85 -1.63 -34.48
N GLY A 459 -11.11 -2.78 -35.13
CA GLY A 459 -10.39 -3.13 -36.37
C GLY A 459 -9.79 -4.52 -36.50
N GLY A 460 -10.01 -5.45 -35.56
CA GLY A 460 -9.56 -6.84 -35.72
C GLY A 460 -10.73 -7.73 -36.13
N LYS A 461 -11.00 -7.85 -37.44
CA LYS A 461 -11.91 -8.90 -37.95
C LYS A 461 -11.38 -10.32 -37.71
N THR A 462 -10.17 -10.46 -37.18
CA THR A 462 -9.58 -11.71 -36.75
C THR A 462 -9.79 -11.85 -35.25
N PRO A 463 -10.70 -12.74 -34.79
CA PRO A 463 -10.70 -13.18 -33.41
C PRO A 463 -9.29 -13.66 -33.08
N SER A 464 -8.64 -13.03 -32.12
CA SER A 464 -7.47 -13.66 -31.53
C SER A 464 -7.93 -15.00 -30.95
N PRO A 465 -7.20 -16.10 -31.20
CA PRO A 465 -7.56 -17.41 -30.64
C PRO A 465 -7.58 -17.38 -29.10
N PHE A 466 -7.02 -16.35 -28.46
CA PHE A 466 -6.93 -16.22 -27.01
C PHE A 466 -8.14 -15.54 -26.34
N GLN A 467 -9.28 -15.36 -27.03
CA GLN A 467 -10.45 -14.72 -26.43
C GLN A 467 -11.32 -15.75 -25.67
N ALA A 468 -11.15 -15.86 -24.36
CA ALA A 468 -11.90 -16.79 -23.53
C ALA A 468 -12.22 -16.23 -22.14
N HIS A 469 -13.14 -16.88 -21.42
CA HIS A 469 -13.23 -16.63 -19.98
C HIS A 469 -12.00 -17.13 -19.25
N ILE A 470 -11.48 -18.30 -19.65
CA ILE A 470 -10.22 -18.88 -19.16
C ILE A 470 -9.33 -19.19 -20.36
N ALA A 471 -8.16 -18.58 -20.45
CA ALA A 471 -7.16 -18.88 -21.48
C ALA A 471 -5.94 -19.54 -20.86
N LEU A 472 -5.56 -20.70 -21.42
CA LEU A 472 -4.43 -21.51 -20.99
C LEU A 472 -3.48 -21.68 -22.17
N ALA A 473 -2.32 -21.03 -22.11
CA ALA A 473 -1.31 -21.11 -23.15
C ALA A 473 0.05 -21.48 -22.55
N TYR A 474 0.77 -22.36 -23.24
CA TYR A 474 2.11 -22.81 -22.87
C TYR A 474 2.17 -23.40 -21.46
N ILE A 475 1.26 -24.33 -21.14
CA ILE A 475 1.19 -24.96 -19.82
C ILE A 475 2.06 -26.21 -19.79
N TYR A 476 3.12 -26.16 -18.99
CA TYR A 476 4.09 -27.24 -18.89
C TYR A 476 4.10 -27.87 -17.50
N GLY A 477 4.60 -29.10 -17.41
CA GLY A 477 4.91 -29.77 -16.15
C GLY A 477 3.67 -30.30 -15.42
N SER A 478 3.38 -29.74 -14.25
CA SER A 478 2.36 -30.25 -13.33
C SER A 478 0.95 -30.10 -13.93
N PRO A 479 0.05 -31.08 -13.75
CA PRO A 479 -1.32 -30.97 -14.26
C PRO A 479 -2.10 -29.79 -13.66
N THR A 480 -2.68 -28.98 -14.53
CA THR A 480 -3.63 -27.91 -14.20
C THR A 480 -5.06 -28.43 -14.30
N VAL A 481 -5.90 -28.11 -13.32
CA VAL A 481 -7.31 -28.54 -13.27
C VAL A 481 -8.23 -27.34 -13.37
N VAL A 482 -9.19 -27.40 -14.31
CA VAL A 482 -10.28 -26.43 -14.45
C VAL A 482 -11.60 -27.14 -14.17
N SER A 483 -12.37 -26.70 -13.17
CA SER A 483 -13.63 -27.39 -12.84
C SER A 483 -14.68 -26.48 -12.20
N LYS A 484 -15.97 -26.79 -12.39
CA LYS A 484 -17.09 -26.13 -11.67
C LYS A 484 -17.14 -24.60 -11.80
N ASN A 485 -16.60 -24.01 -12.86
CA ASN A 485 -16.70 -22.57 -13.10
C ASN A 485 -18.06 -22.23 -13.75
N ILE A 486 -18.63 -21.07 -13.43
CA ILE A 486 -19.88 -20.58 -14.01
C ILE A 486 -19.51 -19.58 -15.10
N PHE A 487 -19.95 -19.84 -16.33
CA PHE A 487 -19.71 -18.99 -17.50
C PHE A 487 -21.01 -18.33 -17.94
N LEU A 488 -21.06 -16.99 -17.89
CA LEU A 488 -22.21 -16.17 -18.29
C LEU A 488 -21.82 -15.15 -19.35
N GLY A 489 -22.83 -14.55 -19.99
CA GLY A 489 -22.63 -13.53 -21.00
C GLY A 489 -22.14 -14.09 -22.32
N LYS A 490 -21.88 -13.19 -23.28
CA LYS A 490 -21.29 -13.58 -24.58
C LYS A 490 -19.78 -13.51 -24.46
N THR A 491 -19.08 -14.60 -24.76
CA THR A 491 -17.63 -14.66 -24.99
C THR A 491 -17.40 -15.70 -26.09
N SER A 492 -16.37 -15.55 -26.92
CA SER A 492 -16.08 -16.51 -28.01
C SER A 492 -15.86 -17.94 -27.50
N MET A 493 -15.19 -18.10 -26.36
CA MET A 493 -14.91 -19.39 -25.75
C MET A 493 -15.04 -19.37 -24.22
N ARG A 494 -15.50 -20.49 -23.65
CA ARG A 494 -15.48 -20.66 -22.19
C ARG A 494 -14.06 -20.91 -21.69
N VAL A 495 -13.41 -21.90 -22.27
CA VAL A 495 -12.03 -22.28 -21.98
C VAL A 495 -11.29 -22.43 -23.30
N TYR A 496 -10.11 -21.82 -23.39
CA TYR A 496 -9.17 -21.99 -24.50
C TYR A 496 -7.92 -22.73 -23.99
N THR A 497 -7.45 -23.68 -24.79
CA THR A 497 -6.13 -24.33 -24.66
C THR A 497 -5.42 -24.26 -26.01
N ASP A 498 -4.11 -24.09 -26.02
CA ASP A 498 -3.29 -23.99 -27.24
C ASP A 498 -2.78 -25.35 -27.77
N GLY A 499 -3.34 -26.46 -27.28
CA GLY A 499 -2.86 -27.81 -27.58
C GLY A 499 -1.73 -28.32 -26.68
N THR A 500 -1.33 -27.56 -25.64
CA THR A 500 -0.55 -28.08 -24.50
C THR A 500 -1.42 -28.77 -23.43
N ASP A 501 -2.62 -29.21 -23.83
CA ASP A 501 -3.70 -29.72 -23.00
C ASP A 501 -3.44 -31.08 -22.36
N SER A 502 -2.38 -31.81 -22.73
CA SER A 502 -1.99 -33.04 -22.03
C SER A 502 -1.80 -32.81 -20.52
N ASN A 503 -1.48 -31.57 -20.13
CA ASN A 503 -1.32 -31.15 -18.74
C ASN A 503 -2.54 -30.37 -18.21
N VAL A 504 -3.65 -30.31 -18.94
CA VAL A 504 -4.86 -29.58 -18.55
C VAL A 504 -6.04 -30.54 -18.48
N LYS A 505 -6.64 -30.66 -17.31
CA LYS A 505 -7.88 -31.42 -17.11
C LYS A 505 -9.05 -30.47 -16.90
N VAL A 506 -9.96 -30.40 -17.87
CA VAL A 506 -11.25 -29.68 -17.74
C VAL A 506 -12.32 -30.66 -17.28
N VAL A 507 -12.92 -30.44 -16.11
CA VAL A 507 -13.90 -31.36 -15.49
C VAL A 507 -15.26 -30.68 -15.34
N GLY A 508 -16.28 -31.26 -15.97
CA GLY A 508 -17.69 -30.84 -15.83
C GLY A 508 -18.00 -29.53 -16.54
N THR A 509 -18.22 -29.60 -17.85
CA THR A 509 -18.72 -28.48 -18.66
C THR A 509 -20.23 -28.34 -18.47
N GLY A 510 -20.66 -27.49 -17.55
CA GLY A 510 -22.02 -26.93 -17.52
C GLY A 510 -22.05 -25.63 -18.31
#